data_AF-A0A2M8CCB9-F1
#
_entry.id   AF-A0A2M8CCB9-F1
#
_cell.length_a   1.000
_cell.length_b   1.000
_cell.length_c   1.000
_cell.angle_alpha   90.00
_cell.angle_beta   90.00
_cell.angle_gamma   90.00
#
_symmetry.space_group_name_H-M   'P 1'
#
loop_
_entity.id
_entity.type
_entity.pdbx_description
1 polymer ?
#
loop_
_entity_poly.entity_id
_entity_poly.type
_entity_poly.pdbx_seq_one_letter_code
_entity_poly.pdbx_strand_id
1 'polypeptide(L)'
;VVSYPLKFGGKPLNTLSFIIIMFVGTIFIGTLLTFLTYLGREKMFPGKQVVLPDPRSTEDKFVLVIANTEDMNEQETKHLMKMLKETGATEIKESTVNDHE
;
A
#
# COMPACT_ATOMS: atom_id res chain seq x y z
N VAL A 1 19.42 34.41 17.22
CA VAL A 1 19.51 34.67 18.69
C VAL A 1 19.55 33.32 19.38
N VAL A 2 20.58 33.01 20.18
CA VAL A 2 20.63 31.74 20.94
C VAL A 2 19.76 31.91 22.18
N SER A 3 18.61 31.23 22.20
CA SER A 3 17.72 31.23 23.35
C SER A 3 18.30 30.30 24.42
N TYR A 4 18.68 30.87 25.57
CA TYR A 4 19.16 30.15 26.77
C TYR A 4 20.43 29.28 26.59
N PRO A 5 21.62 29.89 26.45
CA PRO A 5 22.88 29.15 26.31
C PRO A 5 23.29 28.48 27.62
N LEU A 6 23.21 27.16 27.66
CA LEU A 6 23.60 26.34 28.80
C LEU A 6 25.08 25.92 28.68
N LYS A 7 25.90 26.27 29.69
CA LYS A 7 27.29 25.82 29.80
C LYS A 7 27.38 24.67 30.79
N PHE A 8 27.40 23.43 30.29
CA PHE A 8 27.57 22.23 31.11
C PHE A 8 28.78 21.40 30.64
N GLY A 9 29.58 20.93 31.60
CA GLY A 9 30.69 20.00 31.34
C GLY A 9 31.84 20.54 30.49
N GLY A 10 32.01 21.87 30.40
CA GLY A 10 33.12 22.51 29.67
C GLY A 10 33.08 22.39 28.14
N LYS A 11 32.00 21.85 27.57
CA LYS A 11 31.86 21.63 26.13
C LYS A 11 31.44 22.91 25.39
N PRO A 12 31.90 23.13 24.15
CA PRO A 12 31.43 24.23 23.33
C PRO A 12 29.93 24.05 23.00
N LEU A 13 29.19 25.17 22.93
CA LEU A 13 27.72 25.20 22.80
C LEU A 13 27.17 24.41 21.59
N ASN A 14 27.92 24.32 20.49
CA ASN A 14 27.56 23.57 19.28
C ASN A 14 28.50 22.35 19.10
N THR A 15 28.46 21.43 20.07
CA THR A 15 29.27 20.20 20.04
C THR A 15 28.69 19.15 19.08
N LEU A 16 29.54 18.25 18.57
CA LEU A 16 29.15 17.11 17.73
C LEU A 16 28.08 16.18 18.35
N SER A 17 27.74 16.29 19.64
CA SER A 17 26.74 15.46 20.31
C SER A 17 25.36 15.51 19.65
N PHE A 18 25.04 16.57 18.89
CA PHE A 18 23.81 16.65 18.12
C PHE A 18 23.76 15.69 16.92
N ILE A 19 24.88 15.12 16.46
CA ILE A 19 24.92 14.18 15.33
C ILE A 19 24.05 12.94 15.59
N ILE A 20 24.08 12.44 16.83
CA ILE A 20 23.33 11.23 17.22
C ILE A 20 21.83 11.54 17.23
N ILE A 21 21.46 12.71 17.76
CA ILE A 21 20.06 13.16 17.80
C ILE A 21 19.52 13.36 16.39
N MET A 22 20.30 14.01 15.51
CA MET A 22 19.93 14.19 14.11
C MET A 22 19.82 12.86 13.37
N PHE A 23 20.75 11.93 13.59
CA PHE A 23 20.71 10.60 12.97
C PHE A 23 19.44 9.83 13.35
N VAL A 24 19.14 9.74 14.66
CA VAL A 24 17.91 9.09 15.13
C VAL A 24 16.67 9.82 14.61
N GLY A 25 16.70 11.15 14.57
CA GLY A 25 15.63 11.97 14.01
C GLY A 25 15.38 11.69 12.52
N THR A 26 16.44 11.54 11.71
CA THR A 26 16.31 11.22 10.28
C THR A 26 15.72 9.84 10.05
N ILE A 27 16.10 8.83 10.84
CA ILE A 27 15.52 7.49 10.77
C ILE A 27 14.04 7.55 11.16
N PHE A 28 13.71 8.22 12.27
CA PHE A 28 12.33 8.36 12.73
C PHE A 28 11.45 9.03 11.68
N ILE A 29 11.88 10.17 11.14
CA ILE A 29 11.11 10.89 10.11
C ILE A 29 11.01 10.06 8.83
N GLY A 30 12.09 9.40 8.40
CA GLY A 30 12.10 8.53 7.23
C GLY A 30 11.08 7.39 7.35
N THR A 31 11.14 6.64 8.45
CA THR A 31 10.21 5.54 8.70
C THR A 31 8.76 6.01 8.84
N LEU A 32 8.52 7.13 9.53
CA LEU A 32 7.19 7.68 9.71
C LEU A 32 6.57 8.14 8.39
N LEU A 33 7.33 8.86 7.55
CA LEU A 33 6.84 9.32 6.25
C LEU A 33 6.61 8.16 5.27
N THR A 34 7.47 7.14 5.26
CA THR A 34 7.25 5.93 4.46
C THR A 34 5.98 5.21 4.91
N PHE A 35 5.79 5.04 6.21
CA PHE A 35 4.59 4.42 6.78
C PHE A 35 3.31 5.19 6.43
N LEU A 36 3.30 6.51 6.61
CA LEU A 36 2.16 7.36 6.26
C LEU A 36 1.86 7.35 4.76
N THR A 37 2.90 7.40 3.93
CA THR A 37 2.76 7.33 2.46
C THR A 37 2.15 6.00 2.03
N TYR A 38 2.58 4.89 2.64
CA TYR A 38 2.02 3.57 2.39
C TYR A 38 0.52 3.51 2.73
N LEU A 39 0.14 3.94 3.93
CA LEU A 39 -1.27 3.97 4.34
C LEU A 39 -2.13 4.83 3.41
N GLY A 40 -1.63 6.00 3.02
CA GLY A 40 -2.33 6.88 2.08
C GLY A 40 -2.47 6.28 0.68
N ARG A 41 -1.41 5.65 0.17
CA ARG A 41 -1.37 5.08 -1.20
C ARG A 41 -2.27 3.85 -1.34
N GLU A 42 -2.25 2.97 -0.35
CA GLU A 42 -3.11 1.77 -0.29
C GLU A 42 -4.54 2.10 0.17
N LYS A 43 -4.80 3.38 0.50
CA LYS A 43 -6.06 3.85 1.10
C LYS A 43 -6.43 2.96 2.29
N MET A 44 -5.46 2.59 3.13
CA MET A 44 -5.66 1.77 4.31
C MET A 44 -5.85 2.70 5.51
N PHE A 45 -7.10 2.84 5.93
CA PHE A 45 -7.47 3.67 7.09
C PHE A 45 -8.13 2.79 8.16
N PRO A 46 -7.95 3.12 9.45
CA PRO A 46 -8.63 2.40 10.52
C PRO A 46 -10.15 2.50 10.32
N GLY A 47 -10.82 1.35 10.22
CA GLY A 47 -12.27 1.26 9.97
C GLY A 47 -12.67 1.10 8.50
N LYS A 48 -11.72 1.00 7.56
CA LYS A 48 -12.05 0.67 6.16
C LYS A 48 -12.57 -0.76 6.04
N GLN A 49 -13.68 -0.93 5.33
CA GLN A 49 -14.20 -2.25 4.98
C GLN A 49 -13.25 -2.96 4.01
N VAL A 50 -13.01 -4.24 4.28
CA VAL A 50 -12.10 -5.08 3.49
C VAL A 50 -12.83 -5.50 2.22
N VAL A 51 -12.40 -4.96 1.07
CA VAL A 51 -12.92 -5.36 -0.24
C VAL A 51 -12.02 -6.46 -0.79
N LEU A 52 -12.47 -7.72 -0.68
CA LEU A 52 -11.82 -8.88 -1.28
C LEU A 52 -12.64 -9.38 -2.47
N PRO A 53 -12.02 -9.72 -3.61
CA PRO A 53 -12.73 -10.27 -4.77
C PRO A 53 -13.48 -11.58 -4.49
N ASP A 54 -12.88 -12.43 -3.65
CA ASP A 54 -13.50 -13.62 -3.08
C ASP A 54 -12.92 -13.79 -1.66
N PRO A 55 -13.72 -13.97 -0.60
CA PRO A 55 -13.22 -14.23 0.75
C PRO A 55 -12.19 -15.37 0.82
N ARG A 56 -12.36 -16.38 -0.05
CA ARG A 56 -11.46 -17.54 -0.18
C ARG A 56 -10.07 -17.21 -0.72
N SER A 57 -9.87 -15.99 -1.23
CA SER A 57 -8.55 -15.53 -1.72
C SER A 57 -7.49 -15.51 -0.63
N THR A 58 -7.90 -15.35 0.63
CA THR A 58 -6.99 -15.30 1.78
C THR A 58 -6.68 -16.71 2.32
N GLU A 59 -7.51 -17.70 2.00
CA GLU A 59 -7.47 -19.04 2.61
C GLU A 59 -6.88 -20.10 1.66
N ASP A 60 -7.54 -20.37 0.53
CA ASP A 60 -7.29 -21.58 -0.25
C ASP A 60 -7.15 -21.38 -1.77
N LYS A 61 -7.48 -20.20 -2.30
CA LYS A 61 -7.50 -19.96 -3.76
C LYS A 61 -6.70 -18.72 -4.15
N PHE A 62 -6.02 -18.80 -5.28
CA PHE A 62 -5.50 -17.61 -5.97
C PHE A 62 -6.56 -17.08 -6.93
N VAL A 63 -6.87 -15.79 -6.83
CA VAL A 63 -7.89 -15.14 -7.66
C VAL A 63 -7.23 -14.14 -8.60
N LEU A 64 -7.52 -14.28 -9.89
CA LEU A 64 -7.13 -13.33 -10.92
C LEU A 64 -8.36 -12.50 -11.31
N VAL A 65 -8.30 -11.20 -11.06
CA VAL A 65 -9.35 -10.25 -11.45
C VAL A 65 -8.90 -9.50 -12.69
N ILE A 66 -9.71 -9.55 -13.74
CA ILE A 66 -9.47 -8.84 -15.00
C ILE A 66 -10.59 -7.82 -15.13
N ALA A 67 -10.23 -6.53 -15.16
CA ALA A 67 -11.18 -5.46 -15.36
C ALA A 67 -11.58 -5.41 -16.84
N ASN A 68 -12.87 -5.64 -17.12
CA ASN A 68 -13.40 -5.41 -18.46
C ASN A 68 -13.56 -3.90 -18.65
N THR A 69 -12.87 -3.35 -19.64
CA THR A 69 -13.05 -1.93 -20.01
C THR A 69 -14.29 -1.79 -20.89
N GLU A 70 -14.97 -0.64 -20.84
CA GLU A 70 -16.20 -0.38 -21.60
C GLU A 70 -16.06 -0.59 -23.12
N ASP A 71 -14.83 -0.50 -23.65
CA ASP A 71 -14.52 -0.69 -25.07
C ASP A 71 -14.29 -2.16 -25.48
N MET A 72 -14.34 -3.12 -24.54
CA MET A 72 -14.10 -4.52 -24.86
C MET A 72 -15.28 -5.12 -25.64
N ASN A 73 -14.98 -5.61 -26.85
CA ASN A 73 -15.94 -6.27 -27.71
C ASN A 73 -16.30 -7.67 -27.16
N GLU A 74 -17.54 -8.13 -27.36
CA GLU A 74 -18.01 -9.45 -26.89
C GLU A 74 -17.13 -10.62 -27.38
N GLN A 75 -16.47 -10.46 -28.53
CA GLN A 75 -15.55 -11.46 -29.08
C GLN A 75 -14.27 -11.57 -28.25
N GLU A 76 -13.77 -10.47 -27.71
CA GLU A 76 -12.56 -10.44 -26.88
C GLU A 76 -12.82 -11.12 -25.55
N THR A 77 -13.96 -10.86 -24.91
CA THR A 77 -14.37 -11.53 -23.67
C THR A 77 -14.47 -13.04 -23.84
N LYS A 78 -15.04 -13.51 -24.95
CA LYS A 78 -15.13 -14.95 -25.28
C LYS A 78 -13.75 -15.58 -25.51
N HIS A 79 -12.86 -14.87 -26.18
CA HIS A 79 -11.48 -15.32 -26.38
C HIS A 79 -10.74 -15.42 -25.04
N LEU A 80 -10.94 -14.44 -24.16
CA LEU A 80 -10.35 -14.37 -22.82
C LEU A 80 -10.83 -15.53 -21.94
N MET A 81 -12.14 -15.81 -21.92
CA MET A 81 -12.70 -16.97 -21.22
C MET A 81 -12.13 -18.30 -21.74
N LYS A 82 -11.96 -18.43 -23.06
CA LYS A 82 -11.37 -19.64 -23.67
C LYS A 82 -9.91 -19.80 -23.24
N MET A 83 -9.13 -18.73 -23.29
CA MET A 83 -7.73 -18.72 -22.88
C MET A 83 -7.57 -19.09 -21.38
N LEU A 84 -8.41 -18.52 -20.51
CA LEU A 84 -8.39 -18.84 -19.07
C LEU A 84 -8.70 -20.31 -18.81
N LYS A 85 -9.65 -20.88 -19.55
CA LYS A 85 -10.02 -22.29 -19.45
C LYS A 85 -8.90 -23.22 -19.94
N GLU A 86 -8.22 -22.85 -21.02
CA GLU A 86 -7.07 -23.60 -21.55
C GLU A 86 -5.85 -23.52 -20.61
N THR A 87 -5.68 -22.41 -19.89
CA THR A 87 -4.57 -22.19 -18.94
C THR A 87 -4.78 -22.91 -17.60
N GLY A 88 -5.92 -23.59 -17.41
CA GLY A 88 -6.19 -24.41 -16.22
C GLY A 88 -6.91 -23.69 -15.09
N ALA A 89 -7.66 -22.62 -15.38
CA ALA A 89 -8.51 -21.98 -14.37
C ALA A 89 -9.62 -22.93 -13.90
N THR A 90 -9.64 -23.25 -12.60
CA THR A 90 -10.63 -24.15 -12.00
C THR A 90 -12.05 -23.57 -12.00
N GLU A 91 -12.16 -22.26 -11.76
CA GLU A 91 -13.44 -21.54 -11.70
C GLU A 91 -13.31 -20.19 -12.42
N ILE A 92 -14.29 -19.85 -13.25
CA ILE A 92 -14.38 -18.57 -13.96
C ILE A 92 -15.73 -17.97 -13.60
N LYS A 93 -15.73 -16.78 -13.00
CA LYS A 93 -16.93 -16.00 -12.65
C LYS A 93 -16.86 -14.65 -13.36
N GLU A 94 -17.98 -14.24 -13.93
CA GLU A 94 -18.17 -12.89 -14.44
C GLU A 94 -18.98 -12.11 -13.42
N SER A 95 -18.40 -11.03 -12.90
CA SER A 95 -19.03 -10.17 -11.91
C SER A 95 -19.01 -8.75 -12.46
N THR A 96 -20.16 -8.09 -12.53
CA THR A 96 -20.21 -6.63 -12.72
C THR A 96 -19.75 -5.98 -11.44
N VAL A 97 -18.67 -5.18 -11.52
CA VAL A 97 -18.19 -4.38 -10.38
C VAL A 97 -19.27 -3.34 -10.06
N ASN A 98 -20.12 -3.65 -9.09
CA ASN A 98 -20.90 -2.63 -8.41
C ASN A 98 -19.95 -1.99 -7.40
N ASP A 99 -19.21 -0.97 -7.87
CA ASP A 99 -18.58 -0.01 -6.97
C ASP A 99 -19.70 0.61 -6.14
N HIS A 100 -19.94 0.13 -4.92
CA HIS A 100 -20.50 0.83 -3.76
C HIS A 100 -20.85 -0.17 -2.64
N GLU A 101 -19.87 -0.53 -1.81
CA GLU A 101 -19.93 -0.48 -0.33
C GLU A 101 -18.56 -0.67 0.32
#